data_AF-A0A9P0D0Z6-F1
#
_entry.id   AF-A0A9P0D0Z6-F1
#
_cell.length_a   1.000
_cell.length_b   1.000
_cell.length_c   1.000
_cell.angle_alpha   90.00
_cell.angle_beta   90.00
_cell.angle_gamma   90.00
#
_symmetry.space_group_name_H-M   'P 1'
#
loop_
_entity.id
_entity.type
_entity.pdbx_description
1 polymer ?
#
loop_
_entity_poly.entity_id
_entity_poly.type
_entity_poly.pdbx_seq_one_letter_code
_entity_poly.pdbx_strand_id
1 'polypeptide(L)'
;MYFGAYVEEYIEKNKDILTEDDIQSFKHKRLAFYTELCTQIKNRFPFENALLENLNVLEPKIAYSGNIPSLTKLLNCFPVLKDKVNIEKLNLEWRIILDLKEMETHLDELDTFWSLLLCQKDGNNDFQFSNLIIVTTYVFSLPHFSASAERMYSQLFLIKTKPRNRLLIETCQNLLHTKFYVSECNKVCYNFTPNDEILKRNVVYPKQNQDTDIPHVALAAQPIQYIDTETV
;
A
#
# COMPACT_ATOMS: atom_id res chain seq x y z
N MET A 1 20.26 -9.45 -24.17
CA MET A 1 19.49 -8.56 -23.27
C MET A 1 19.72 -7.14 -23.74
N TYR A 2 18.66 -6.38 -24.02
CA TYR A 2 18.79 -4.98 -24.45
C TYR A 2 19.21 -4.10 -23.26
N PHE A 3 20.07 -3.10 -23.52
CA PHE A 3 20.63 -2.21 -22.49
C PHE A 3 20.08 -0.78 -22.55
N GLY A 4 19.23 -0.49 -23.55
CA GLY A 4 18.74 0.86 -23.81
C GLY A 4 19.69 1.65 -24.68
N ALA A 5 19.11 2.51 -25.54
CA ALA A 5 19.86 3.30 -26.51
C ALA A 5 20.94 4.19 -25.88
N TYR A 6 20.69 4.74 -24.69
CA TYR A 6 21.67 5.59 -23.99
C TYR A 6 22.92 4.85 -23.54
N VAL A 7 22.79 3.58 -23.12
CA VAL A 7 23.94 2.77 -22.70
C VAL A 7 24.76 2.36 -23.92
N GLU A 8 24.08 2.01 -25.01
CA GLU A 8 24.72 1.68 -26.28
C GLU A 8 25.48 2.90 -26.86
N GLU A 9 24.85 4.08 -26.86
CA GLU A 9 25.48 5.35 -27.25
C GLU A 9 26.68 5.70 -26.36
N TYR A 10 26.57 5.49 -25.05
CA TYR A 10 27.67 5.74 -24.11
C TYR A 10 28.86 4.81 -24.34
N ILE A 11 28.60 3.52 -24.58
CA ILE A 11 29.64 2.54 -24.93
C ILE A 11 30.30 2.96 -26.24
N GLU A 12 29.52 3.39 -27.24
CA GLU A 12 30.05 3.82 -28.53
C GLU A 12 30.94 5.05 -28.44
N LYS A 13 30.53 6.05 -27.65
CA LYS A 13 31.30 7.28 -27.43
C LYS A 13 32.60 7.07 -26.66
N ASN A 14 32.71 5.97 -25.90
CA ASN A 14 33.85 5.69 -25.03
C ASN A 14 34.59 4.40 -25.39
N LYS A 15 34.49 3.93 -26.65
CA LYS A 15 35.19 2.73 -27.15
C LYS A 15 36.71 2.79 -26.98
N ASP A 16 37.29 3.99 -27.00
CA ASP A 16 38.73 4.20 -26.88
C ASP A 16 39.24 4.06 -25.43
N ILE A 17 38.33 4.12 -24.45
CA ILE A 17 38.62 4.12 -23.01
C ILE A 17 38.14 2.81 -22.37
N LEU A 18 37.00 2.28 -22.82
CA LEU A 18 36.38 1.08 -22.27
C LEU A 18 36.98 -0.17 -22.91
N THR A 19 37.52 -1.06 -22.08
CA THR A 19 37.95 -2.38 -22.55
C THR A 19 36.76 -3.32 -22.68
N GLU A 20 36.90 -4.36 -23.50
CA GLU A 20 35.87 -5.42 -23.59
C GLU A 20 35.63 -6.07 -22.22
N ASP A 21 36.67 -6.22 -21.40
CA ASP A 21 36.56 -6.75 -20.03
C ASP A 21 35.72 -5.84 -19.12
N ASP A 22 35.82 -4.51 -19.25
CA ASP A 22 34.97 -3.58 -18.50
C ASP A 22 33.49 -3.73 -18.88
N ILE A 23 33.22 -3.88 -20.17
CA ILE A 23 31.86 -4.07 -20.71
C ILE A 23 31.30 -5.41 -20.22
N GLN A 24 32.09 -6.48 -20.25
CA GLN A 24 31.68 -7.79 -19.73
C GLN A 24 31.45 -7.77 -18.22
N SER A 25 32.34 -7.12 -17.46
CA SER A 25 32.21 -6.93 -16.01
C SER A 25 30.93 -6.15 -15.67
N PHE A 26 30.63 -5.09 -16.41
CA PHE A 26 29.38 -4.33 -16.26
C PHE A 26 28.15 -5.21 -16.53
N LYS A 27 28.13 -5.95 -17.65
CA LYS A 27 27.03 -6.86 -18.00
C LYS A 27 26.84 -7.93 -16.91
N HIS A 28 27.92 -8.48 -16.39
CA HIS A 28 27.89 -9.49 -15.34
C HIS A 28 27.35 -8.93 -14.03
N LYS A 29 27.86 -7.78 -13.56
CA LYS A 29 27.38 -7.11 -12.33
C LYS A 29 25.90 -6.76 -12.40
N ARG A 30 25.45 -6.26 -13.56
CA ARG A 30 24.03 -6.00 -13.80
C ARG A 30 23.21 -7.28 -13.70
N LEU A 31 23.63 -8.35 -14.37
CA LEU A 31 22.94 -9.64 -14.31
C LEU A 31 22.86 -10.14 -12.86
N ALA A 32 23.98 -10.11 -12.14
CA ALA A 32 24.05 -10.47 -10.73
C ALA A 32 23.09 -9.63 -9.88
N PHE A 33 23.00 -8.33 -10.13
CA PHE A 33 22.02 -7.46 -9.47
C PHE A 33 20.57 -7.90 -9.73
N TYR A 34 20.18 -8.17 -10.99
CA TYR A 34 18.82 -8.65 -11.29
C TYR A 34 18.54 -10.03 -10.70
N THR A 35 19.52 -10.93 -10.72
CA THR A 35 19.41 -12.25 -10.09
C THR A 35 19.20 -12.12 -8.59
N GLU A 36 19.99 -11.28 -7.91
CA GLU A 36 19.85 -11.03 -6.48
C GLU A 36 18.51 -10.36 -6.17
N LEU A 37 18.10 -9.36 -6.97
CA LEU A 37 16.80 -8.70 -6.83
C LEU A 37 15.65 -9.70 -6.93
N CYS A 38 15.64 -10.56 -7.94
CA CYS A 38 14.63 -11.61 -8.09
C CYS A 38 14.67 -12.61 -6.93
N THR A 39 15.86 -12.93 -6.42
CA THR A 39 16.04 -13.83 -5.26
C THR A 39 15.48 -13.20 -3.99
N GLN A 40 15.77 -11.92 -3.74
CA GLN A 40 15.25 -11.18 -2.59
C GLN A 40 13.73 -11.00 -2.66
N ILE A 41 13.18 -10.69 -3.84
CA ILE A 41 11.72 -10.68 -4.05
C ILE A 41 11.14 -12.05 -3.71
N LYS A 42 11.77 -13.13 -4.20
CA LYS A 42 11.28 -14.47 -3.95
C LYS A 42 11.31 -14.86 -2.47
N ASN A 43 12.37 -14.48 -1.76
CA ASN A 43 12.54 -14.80 -0.34
C ASN A 43 11.59 -13.99 0.56
N ARG A 44 11.25 -12.75 0.17
CA ARG A 44 10.41 -11.87 0.98
C ARG A 44 8.93 -11.97 0.65
N PHE A 45 8.59 -12.43 -0.55
CA PHE A 45 7.20 -12.60 -0.97
C PHE A 45 6.67 -13.96 -0.48
N PRO A 46 5.60 -13.99 0.33
CA PRO A 46 5.09 -15.23 0.87
C PRO A 46 4.19 -15.94 -0.16
N PHE A 47 4.79 -16.62 -1.14
CA PHE A 47 4.03 -17.29 -2.22
C PHE A 47 3.08 -18.39 -1.72
N GLU A 48 3.40 -19.03 -0.60
CA GLU A 48 2.58 -20.08 0.01
C GLU A 48 1.49 -19.51 0.94
N ASN A 49 1.27 -18.19 0.91
CA ASN A 49 0.26 -17.56 1.74
C ASN A 49 -1.14 -17.85 1.19
N ALA A 50 -1.88 -18.70 1.91
CA ALA A 50 -3.27 -19.06 1.59
C ALA A 50 -4.20 -17.84 1.43
N LEU A 51 -3.93 -16.71 2.11
CA LEU A 51 -4.71 -15.48 1.94
C LEU A 51 -4.54 -14.93 0.53
N LEU A 52 -3.31 -14.85 0.02
CA LEU A 52 -3.02 -14.30 -1.32
C LEU A 52 -3.63 -15.17 -2.42
N GLU A 53 -3.60 -16.49 -2.26
CA GLU A 53 -4.27 -17.42 -3.18
C GLU A 53 -5.79 -17.19 -3.18
N ASN A 54 -6.39 -17.04 -2.00
CA ASN A 54 -7.83 -16.82 -1.87
C ASN A 54 -8.29 -15.41 -2.31
N LEU A 55 -7.39 -14.41 -2.37
CA LEU A 55 -7.73 -13.07 -2.89
C LEU A 55 -8.05 -13.08 -4.38
N ASN A 56 -7.57 -14.07 -5.13
CA ASN A 56 -7.79 -14.17 -6.57
C ASN A 56 -9.29 -14.22 -6.93
N VAL A 57 -10.14 -14.70 -6.02
CA VAL A 57 -11.61 -14.67 -6.18
C VAL A 57 -12.17 -13.26 -6.44
N LEU A 58 -11.46 -12.21 -6.01
CA LEU A 58 -11.87 -10.82 -6.19
C LEU A 58 -11.40 -10.23 -7.53
N GLU A 59 -10.66 -10.97 -8.35
CA GLU A 59 -10.32 -10.53 -9.70
C GLU A 59 -11.62 -10.43 -10.53
N PRO A 60 -11.90 -9.31 -11.22
CA PRO A 60 -13.16 -9.11 -11.95
C PRO A 60 -13.45 -10.23 -12.94
N LYS A 61 -12.42 -10.73 -13.62
CA LYS A 61 -12.51 -11.85 -14.56
C LYS A 61 -12.97 -13.15 -13.90
N ILE A 62 -12.57 -13.38 -12.64
CA ILE A 62 -12.92 -14.58 -11.88
C ILE A 62 -14.29 -14.39 -11.23
N ALA A 63 -14.53 -13.22 -10.63
CA ALA A 63 -15.81 -12.81 -10.05
C ALA A 63 -16.96 -12.92 -11.06
N TYR A 64 -16.70 -12.50 -12.30
CA TYR A 64 -17.63 -12.55 -13.42
C TYR A 64 -17.47 -13.81 -14.29
N SER A 65 -16.60 -14.75 -13.92
CA SER A 65 -16.53 -16.05 -14.59
C SER A 65 -17.70 -16.90 -14.14
N GLY A 66 -18.39 -17.57 -15.08
CA GLY A 66 -19.53 -18.46 -14.78
C GLY A 66 -19.24 -19.59 -13.78
N ASN A 67 -17.99 -19.77 -13.34
CA ASN A 67 -17.56 -20.63 -12.25
C ASN A 67 -17.23 -19.81 -10.99
N ILE A 68 -18.26 -19.23 -10.37
CA ILE A 68 -18.11 -18.39 -9.19
C ILE A 68 -17.48 -19.19 -8.03
N PRO A 69 -16.25 -18.86 -7.60
CA PRO A 69 -15.62 -19.55 -6.48
C PRO A 69 -16.33 -19.16 -5.18
N SER A 70 -16.35 -20.07 -4.21
CA SER A 70 -16.91 -19.77 -2.90
C SER A 70 -16.04 -18.76 -2.14
N LEU A 71 -16.65 -17.67 -1.66
CA LEU A 71 -16.02 -16.70 -0.76
C LEU A 71 -15.70 -17.29 0.62
N THR A 72 -16.18 -18.48 0.96
CA THR A 72 -15.98 -19.09 2.29
C THR A 72 -14.50 -19.24 2.64
N LYS A 73 -13.64 -19.60 1.68
CA LYS A 73 -12.19 -19.73 1.93
C LYS A 73 -11.58 -18.38 2.31
N LEU A 74 -11.94 -17.31 1.59
CA LEU A 74 -11.50 -15.96 1.88
C LEU A 74 -12.02 -15.48 3.26
N LEU A 75 -13.29 -15.71 3.57
CA LEU A 75 -13.88 -15.33 4.86
C LEU A 75 -13.24 -16.08 6.04
N ASN A 76 -12.76 -17.31 5.84
CA ASN A 76 -12.03 -18.05 6.87
C ASN A 76 -10.68 -17.41 7.20
N CYS A 77 -10.05 -16.71 6.26
CA CYS A 77 -8.84 -15.92 6.52
C CYS A 77 -9.12 -14.67 7.37
N PHE A 78 -10.38 -14.22 7.46
CA PHE A 78 -10.78 -13.01 8.17
C PHE A 78 -11.92 -13.25 9.16
N PRO A 79 -11.64 -13.82 10.35
CA PRO A 79 -12.67 -14.10 11.36
C PRO A 79 -13.52 -12.88 11.72
N VAL A 80 -12.90 -11.69 11.76
CA VAL A 80 -13.57 -10.40 12.05
C VAL A 80 -14.71 -10.08 11.09
N LEU A 81 -14.67 -10.58 9.85
CA LEU A 81 -15.75 -10.35 8.89
C LEU A 81 -16.97 -11.21 9.18
N LYS A 82 -16.82 -12.40 9.77
CA LYS A 82 -17.92 -13.33 10.02
C LYS A 82 -19.00 -12.74 10.93
N ASP A 83 -18.61 -11.86 11.85
CA ASP A 83 -19.53 -11.19 12.77
C ASP A 83 -20.17 -9.92 12.17
N LYS A 84 -19.64 -9.43 11.05
CA LYS A 84 -20.05 -8.17 10.42
C LYS A 84 -20.93 -8.36 9.18
N VAL A 85 -20.91 -9.54 8.58
CA VAL A 85 -21.69 -9.84 7.37
C VAL A 85 -22.57 -11.06 7.56
N ASN A 86 -23.73 -11.03 6.90
CA ASN A 86 -24.58 -12.20 6.78
C ASN A 86 -24.05 -13.07 5.63
N ILE A 87 -23.49 -14.23 5.96
CA ILE A 87 -22.80 -15.11 5.00
C ILE A 87 -23.74 -15.62 3.89
N GLU A 88 -24.99 -15.94 4.22
CA GLU A 88 -25.99 -16.40 3.24
C GLU A 88 -26.37 -15.28 2.27
N LYS A 89 -26.62 -14.08 2.78
CA LYS A 89 -26.89 -12.90 1.94
C LYS A 89 -25.69 -12.57 1.06
N LEU A 90 -24.47 -12.62 1.61
CA LEU A 90 -23.24 -12.40 0.85
C LEU A 90 -23.09 -13.41 -0.29
N ASN A 91 -23.38 -14.70 -0.05
CA ASN A 91 -23.31 -15.72 -1.10
C ASN A 91 -24.35 -15.48 -2.21
N LEU A 92 -25.55 -15.00 -1.87
CA LEU A 92 -26.55 -14.58 -2.85
C LEU A 92 -26.10 -13.35 -3.64
N GLU A 93 -25.66 -12.30 -2.95
CA GLU A 93 -25.09 -11.08 -3.54
C GLU A 93 -23.96 -11.43 -4.53
N TRP A 94 -23.05 -12.32 -4.12
CA TRP A 94 -21.92 -12.78 -4.94
C TRP A 94 -22.36 -13.50 -6.22
N ARG A 95 -23.45 -14.27 -6.16
CA ARG A 95 -23.96 -15.02 -7.33
C ARG A 95 -24.69 -14.14 -8.33
N ILE A 96 -25.35 -13.08 -7.87
CA ILE A 96 -26.11 -12.15 -8.70
C ILE A 96 -25.19 -11.34 -9.64
N ILE A 97 -23.91 -11.22 -9.33
CA ILE A 97 -22.94 -10.46 -10.13
C ILE A 97 -22.94 -10.91 -11.60
N LEU A 98 -23.10 -12.21 -11.88
CA LEU A 98 -23.13 -12.75 -13.25
C LEU A 98 -24.34 -12.27 -14.06
N ASP A 99 -25.43 -11.89 -13.41
CA ASP A 99 -26.64 -11.42 -14.08
C ASP A 99 -26.50 -9.96 -14.53
N LEU A 100 -25.47 -9.24 -14.06
CA LEU A 100 -25.23 -7.84 -14.34
C LEU A 100 -24.39 -7.65 -15.61
N LYS A 101 -25.07 -7.57 -16.77
CA LYS A 101 -24.43 -7.36 -18.09
C LYS A 101 -23.56 -6.10 -18.17
N GLU A 102 -23.87 -5.08 -17.39
CA GLU A 102 -23.10 -3.82 -17.33
C GLU A 102 -21.65 -4.02 -16.88
N MET A 103 -21.36 -5.14 -16.19
CA MET A 103 -20.03 -5.42 -15.66
C MET A 103 -19.07 -6.02 -16.70
N GLU A 104 -19.58 -6.54 -17.82
CA GLU A 104 -18.78 -7.23 -18.85
C GLU A 104 -17.72 -6.32 -19.50
N THR A 105 -17.97 -5.01 -19.56
CA THR A 105 -17.05 -4.04 -20.18
C THR A 105 -15.90 -3.60 -19.27
N HIS A 106 -15.91 -3.97 -17.98
CA HIS A 106 -14.96 -3.46 -16.98
C HIS A 106 -14.06 -4.53 -16.37
N LEU A 107 -13.94 -5.70 -17.01
CA LEU A 107 -13.21 -6.86 -16.45
C LEU A 107 -11.69 -6.67 -16.33
N ASP A 108 -11.11 -5.70 -17.04
CA ASP A 108 -9.67 -5.41 -16.99
C ASP A 108 -9.31 -4.35 -15.92
N GLU A 109 -10.29 -3.63 -15.38
CA GLU A 109 -10.07 -2.53 -14.43
C GLU A 109 -10.67 -2.87 -13.06
N LEU A 110 -9.82 -3.32 -12.13
CA LEU A 110 -10.23 -3.73 -10.77
C LEU A 110 -11.03 -2.62 -10.06
N ASP A 111 -10.49 -1.40 -10.01
CA ASP A 111 -11.11 -0.29 -9.27
C ASP A 111 -12.44 0.16 -9.89
N THR A 112 -12.50 0.24 -11.22
CA THR A 112 -13.71 0.63 -11.96
C THR A 112 -14.80 -0.43 -11.80
N PHE A 113 -14.45 -1.71 -11.94
CA PHE A 113 -15.40 -2.82 -11.75
C PHE A 113 -16.02 -2.79 -10.36
N TRP A 114 -15.19 -2.79 -9.32
CA TRP A 114 -15.70 -2.86 -7.95
C TRP A 114 -16.43 -1.58 -7.54
N SER A 115 -15.97 -0.39 -7.97
CA SER A 115 -16.67 0.85 -7.66
C SER A 115 -18.08 0.90 -8.27
N LEU A 116 -18.23 0.52 -9.54
CA LEU A 116 -19.54 0.47 -10.22
C LEU A 116 -20.48 -0.55 -9.55
N LEU A 117 -19.98 -1.77 -9.32
CA LEU A 117 -20.76 -2.85 -8.70
C LEU A 117 -21.26 -2.44 -7.30
N LEU A 118 -20.35 -1.94 -6.46
CA LEU A 118 -20.64 -1.60 -5.08
C LEU A 118 -21.51 -0.33 -4.93
N CYS A 119 -21.61 0.50 -5.98
CA CYS A 119 -22.51 1.66 -6.00
C CYS A 119 -23.93 1.34 -6.47
N GLN A 120 -24.22 0.10 -6.92
CA GLN A 120 -25.56 -0.26 -7.36
C GLN A 120 -26.56 -0.24 -6.21
N LYS A 121 -27.74 0.27 -6.52
CA LYS A 121 -28.85 0.42 -5.57
C LYS A 121 -30.05 -0.38 -6.02
N ASP A 122 -30.77 -0.90 -5.04
CA ASP A 122 -32.02 -1.61 -5.26
C ASP A 122 -33.19 -0.64 -5.51
N GLY A 123 -34.39 -1.20 -5.75
CA GLY A 123 -35.61 -0.41 -5.95
C GLY A 123 -36.04 0.42 -4.73
N ASN A 124 -35.47 0.16 -3.55
CA ASN A 124 -35.69 0.92 -2.32
C ASN A 124 -34.63 2.00 -2.09
N ASN A 125 -33.70 2.20 -3.04
CA ASN A 125 -32.57 3.14 -2.98
C ASN A 125 -31.51 2.78 -1.91
N ASP A 126 -31.53 1.53 -1.42
CA ASP A 126 -30.51 0.94 -0.56
C ASP A 126 -29.43 0.26 -1.39
N PHE A 127 -28.24 0.05 -0.83
CA PHE A 127 -27.15 -0.63 -1.55
C PHE A 127 -27.49 -2.11 -1.78
N GLN A 128 -27.52 -2.51 -3.05
CA GLN A 128 -27.85 -3.87 -3.47
C GLN A 128 -26.84 -4.91 -2.93
N PHE A 129 -25.58 -4.50 -2.77
CA PHE A 129 -24.46 -5.36 -2.41
C PHE A 129 -23.90 -5.04 -1.01
N SER A 130 -24.78 -4.80 -0.05
CA SER A 130 -24.40 -4.31 1.30
C SER A 130 -23.36 -5.17 2.03
N ASN A 131 -23.43 -6.50 1.93
CA ASN A 131 -22.47 -7.38 2.60
C ASN A 131 -21.15 -7.44 1.83
N LEU A 132 -21.24 -7.49 0.50
CA LEU A 132 -20.08 -7.48 -0.38
C LEU A 132 -19.27 -6.18 -0.26
N ILE A 133 -19.93 -5.02 -0.08
CA ILE A 133 -19.27 -3.75 0.22
C ILE A 133 -18.36 -3.89 1.45
N ILE A 134 -18.86 -4.48 2.53
CA ILE A 134 -18.10 -4.63 3.78
C ILE A 134 -16.88 -5.53 3.55
N VAL A 135 -17.05 -6.67 2.88
CA VAL A 135 -15.95 -7.61 2.60
C VAL A 135 -14.91 -6.97 1.69
N THR A 136 -15.33 -6.46 0.53
CA THR A 136 -14.42 -5.92 -0.49
C THR A 136 -13.70 -4.69 0.04
N THR A 137 -14.39 -3.77 0.72
CA THR A 137 -13.74 -2.58 1.33
C THR A 137 -12.71 -3.00 2.38
N TYR A 138 -13.04 -3.96 3.24
CA TYR A 138 -12.10 -4.45 4.24
C TYR A 138 -10.86 -5.05 3.60
N VAL A 139 -11.04 -5.92 2.59
CA VAL A 139 -9.94 -6.59 1.89
C VAL A 139 -9.07 -5.60 1.10
N PHE A 140 -9.68 -4.65 0.39
CA PHE A 140 -8.94 -3.64 -0.37
C PHE A 140 -8.29 -2.56 0.50
N SER A 141 -8.76 -2.38 1.74
CA SER A 141 -8.09 -1.50 2.72
C SER A 141 -6.79 -2.09 3.28
N LEU A 142 -6.52 -3.38 3.06
CA LEU A 142 -5.29 -3.99 3.55
C LEU A 142 -4.07 -3.37 2.85
N PRO A 143 -3.00 -3.06 3.59
CA PRO A 143 -1.78 -2.54 3.00
C PRO A 143 -1.05 -3.66 2.25
N HIS A 144 -1.31 -3.77 0.95
CA HIS A 144 -0.74 -4.84 0.10
C HIS A 144 0.74 -4.65 -0.25
N PHE A 145 1.32 -3.46 -0.03
CA PHE A 145 2.70 -3.14 -0.43
C PHE A 145 3.51 -2.50 0.69
N SER A 146 4.64 -3.12 1.05
CA SER A 146 5.66 -2.54 1.95
C SER A 146 6.21 -1.22 1.43
N ALA A 147 6.25 -1.02 0.10
CA ALA A 147 6.70 0.21 -0.53
C ALA A 147 5.90 1.45 -0.09
N SER A 148 4.61 1.31 0.23
CA SER A 148 3.80 2.41 0.77
C SER A 148 4.25 2.80 2.17
N ALA A 149 4.60 1.82 3.01
CA ALA A 149 5.19 2.07 4.32
C ALA A 149 6.59 2.71 4.18
N GLU A 150 7.44 2.21 3.28
CA GLU A 150 8.76 2.78 3.00
C GLU A 150 8.68 4.23 2.50
N ARG A 151 7.71 4.54 1.64
CA ARG A 151 7.44 5.91 1.19
C ARG A 151 7.08 6.80 2.38
N MET A 152 6.22 6.32 3.28
CA MET A 152 5.87 7.06 4.51
C MET A 152 7.07 7.24 5.44
N TYR A 153 7.93 6.22 5.59
CA TYR A 153 9.17 6.32 6.35
C TYR A 153 10.16 7.31 5.74
N SER A 154 10.28 7.34 4.41
CA SER A 154 11.10 8.33 3.70
C SER A 154 10.60 9.75 3.97
N GLN A 155 9.28 9.98 3.93
CA GLN A 155 8.70 11.27 4.32
C GLN A 155 9.00 11.63 5.78
N LEU A 156 8.86 10.67 6.70
CA LEU A 156 9.19 10.87 8.10
C LEU A 156 10.68 11.20 8.29
N PHE A 157 11.57 10.55 7.54
CA PHE A 157 13.00 10.81 7.56
C PHE A 157 13.34 12.22 7.06
N LEU A 158 12.65 12.69 6.00
CA LEU A 158 12.77 14.07 5.51
C LEU A 158 12.29 15.11 6.55
N ILE A 159 11.26 14.77 7.34
CA ILE A 159 10.80 15.62 8.44
C ILE A 159 11.85 15.67 9.56
N LYS A 160 12.41 14.50 9.92
CA LYS A 160 13.42 14.30 10.96
C LYS A 160 14.86 14.65 10.55
N THR A 161 15.06 15.33 9.41
CA THR A 161 16.39 15.55 8.82
C THR A 161 17.46 15.97 9.84
N LYS A 162 18.66 15.40 9.72
CA LYS A 162 19.80 15.57 10.66
C LYS A 162 20.11 17.02 11.11
N PRO A 163 19.97 18.08 10.28
CA PRO A 163 20.22 19.45 10.73
C PRO A 163 19.07 20.08 11.54
N ARG A 164 17.91 19.44 11.67
CA ARG A 164 16.79 19.96 12.47
C ARG A 164 16.91 19.50 13.92
N ASN A 165 16.48 20.35 14.84
CA ASN A 165 16.27 19.98 16.23
C ASN A 165 15.30 18.79 16.33
N ARG A 166 15.51 17.92 17.32
CA ARG A 166 14.65 16.77 17.59
C ARG A 166 13.21 17.24 17.82
N LEU A 167 12.35 17.01 16.84
CA LEU A 167 10.92 17.33 16.94
C LEU A 167 10.22 16.33 17.85
N LEU A 168 9.17 16.78 18.54
CA LEU A 168 8.26 15.88 19.25
C LEU A 168 7.57 14.95 18.26
N ILE A 169 7.20 13.74 18.73
CA ILE A 169 6.55 12.72 17.90
C ILE A 169 5.23 13.25 17.34
N GLU A 170 4.43 13.91 18.17
CA GLU A 170 3.17 14.55 17.79
C GLU A 170 3.38 15.60 16.69
N THR A 171 4.44 16.41 16.78
CA THR A 171 4.77 17.38 15.73
C THR A 171 5.12 16.69 14.42
N CYS A 172 5.89 15.59 14.46
CA CYS A 172 6.19 14.81 13.26
C CYS A 172 4.91 14.21 12.64
N GLN A 173 4.01 13.68 13.47
CA GLN A 173 2.73 13.13 13.03
C GLN A 173 1.86 14.21 12.38
N ASN A 174 1.70 15.36 13.03
CA ASN A 174 0.92 16.47 12.50
C ASN A 174 1.50 16.98 11.18
N LEU A 175 2.83 17.09 11.04
CA LEU A 175 3.47 17.48 9.79
C LEU A 175 3.22 16.46 8.66
N LEU A 176 3.25 15.16 8.96
CA LEU A 176 2.87 14.12 8.00
C LEU A 176 1.41 14.29 7.57
N HIS A 177 0.48 14.38 8.53
CA HIS A 177 -0.95 14.55 8.25
C HIS A 177 -1.23 15.80 7.41
N THR A 178 -0.65 16.95 7.76
CA THR A 178 -0.79 18.18 6.98
C THR A 178 -0.25 18.01 5.56
N LYS A 179 0.90 17.35 5.39
CA LYS A 179 1.47 17.11 4.07
C LYS A 179 0.55 16.23 3.20
N PHE A 180 0.01 15.16 3.76
CA PHE A 180 -0.93 14.29 3.05
C PHE A 180 -2.23 15.05 2.71
N TYR A 181 -2.80 15.78 3.67
CA TYR A 181 -4.01 16.56 3.45
C TYR A 181 -3.87 17.59 2.32
N VAL A 182 -2.76 18.33 2.27
CA VAL A 182 -2.48 19.29 1.19
C VAL A 182 -2.38 18.57 -0.16
N SER A 183 -1.75 17.39 -0.19
CA SER A 183 -1.62 16.56 -1.39
C SER A 183 -2.97 16.01 -1.87
N GLU A 184 -3.84 15.54 -0.97
CA GLU A 184 -5.18 15.04 -1.29
C GLU A 184 -6.08 16.15 -1.86
N CYS A 185 -5.88 17.39 -1.42
CA CYS A 185 -6.55 18.55 -2.01
C CYS A 185 -6.06 18.90 -3.43
N ASN A 186 -5.11 18.15 -4.00
CA ASN A 186 -4.40 18.49 -5.23
C ASN A 186 -3.80 19.90 -5.21
N LYS A 187 -3.35 20.35 -4.02
CA LYS A 187 -2.74 21.66 -3.81
C LYS A 187 -1.27 21.51 -3.44
N VAL A 188 -0.55 22.61 -3.63
CA VAL A 188 0.83 22.79 -3.19
C VAL A 188 0.85 23.77 -2.03
N CYS A 189 1.90 23.74 -1.20
CA CYS A 189 1.96 24.50 0.05
C CYS A 189 1.69 26.00 -0.10
N TYR A 190 2.06 26.60 -1.22
CA TYR A 190 1.86 28.03 -1.48
C TYR A 190 0.48 28.38 -2.05
N ASN A 191 -0.28 27.40 -2.56
CA ASN A 191 -1.64 27.57 -3.07
C ASN A 191 -2.70 26.98 -2.14
N PHE A 192 -2.28 26.40 -1.02
CA PHE A 192 -3.18 25.81 -0.04
C PHE A 192 -3.80 26.89 0.85
N THR A 193 -5.12 27.01 0.77
CA THR A 193 -5.93 27.85 1.65
C THR A 193 -6.60 26.96 2.70
N PRO A 194 -6.25 27.09 3.99
CA PRO A 194 -6.91 26.34 5.06
C PRO A 194 -8.41 26.70 5.14
N ASN A 195 -9.26 25.71 5.44
CA ASN A 195 -10.66 25.98 5.76
C ASN A 195 -10.78 26.73 7.10
N ASP A 196 -11.81 27.57 7.25
CA ASP A 196 -12.06 28.36 8.46
C ASP A 196 -12.18 27.48 9.72
N GLU A 197 -12.64 26.24 9.58
CA GLU A 197 -12.70 25.26 10.68
C GLU A 197 -11.32 24.87 11.21
N ILE A 198 -10.32 24.76 10.34
CA ILE A 198 -8.93 24.44 10.72
C ILE A 198 -8.33 25.62 11.48
N LEU A 199 -8.64 26.85 11.06
CA LEU A 199 -8.16 28.09 11.70
C LEU A 199 -8.83 28.36 13.05
N LYS A 200 -10.09 27.94 13.23
CA LYS A 200 -10.83 28.06 14.51
C LYS A 200 -10.31 27.13 15.61
N ARG A 201 -9.50 26.13 15.27
CA ARG A 201 -8.90 25.21 16.24
C ARG A 201 -7.74 25.92 16.94
N ASN A 202 -8.05 26.64 18.02
CA ASN A 202 -7.08 27.31 18.89
C ASN A 202 -6.14 26.29 19.55
N VAL A 203 -5.05 25.93 18.87
CA VAL A 203 -3.94 25.20 19.50
C VAL A 203 -3.07 26.23 20.20
N VAL A 204 -3.40 26.51 21.46
CA VAL A 204 -2.48 27.19 22.37
C VAL A 204 -1.32 26.23 22.60
N TYR A 205 -0.16 26.49 22.00
CA TYR A 205 1.05 25.78 22.38
C TYR A 205 1.29 26.05 23.87
N PRO A 206 1.26 25.03 24.75
CA PRO A 206 1.62 25.26 26.14
C PRO A 206 3.06 25.75 26.14
N LYS A 207 3.28 26.96 26.68
CA LYS A 207 4.63 27.43 26.97
C LYS A 207 5.27 26.36 27.85
N GLN A 208 6.37 25.77 27.36
CA GLN A 208 7.16 24.86 28.18
C GLN A 208 7.61 25.63 29.41
N ASN A 209 7.02 25.33 30.56
CA ASN A 209 7.60 25.76 31.83
C ASN A 209 8.92 25.02 31.94
N GLN A 210 10.00 25.81 32.06
CA GLN A 210 11.27 25.31 32.53
C GLN A 210 11.04 24.65 33.91
N ASP A 211 11.80 23.60 34.16
CA ASP A 211 11.89 22.87 35.44
C ASP A 211 10.79 21.85 35.74
N THR A 212 10.96 20.65 35.18
CA THR A 212 10.88 19.43 36.00
C THR A 212 11.93 18.43 35.50
N ASP A 213 12.90 18.10 36.35
CA ASP A 213 13.88 17.04 36.18
C ASP A 213 13.19 15.75 35.73
N ILE A 214 13.43 15.36 34.47
CA ILE A 214 13.11 14.01 34.00
C ILE A 214 14.29 13.13 34.45
N PRO A 215 14.07 12.06 35.25
CA PRO A 215 15.16 11.18 35.64
C PRO A 215 15.79 10.60 34.37
N HIS A 216 17.12 10.63 34.30
CA HIS A 216 17.91 9.93 33.30
C HIS A 216 17.58 8.43 33.32
N VAL A 217 16.54 8.03 32.59
CA VAL A 217 16.41 6.65 32.13
C VAL A 217 17.27 6.56 30.90
N ALA A 218 18.48 6.04 31.09
CA ALA A 218 19.32 5.58 30.00
C ALA A 218 18.52 4.57 29.16
N LEU A 219 17.99 5.01 28.01
CA LEU A 219 17.69 4.07 26.93
C LEU A 219 19.04 3.60 26.40
N ALA A 220 19.56 2.54 27.01
CA ALA A 220 20.49 1.66 26.34
C ALA A 220 19.81 1.23 25.04
N ALA A 221 20.41 1.61 23.91
CA ALA A 221 20.07 1.07 22.62
C ALA A 221 20.36 -0.44 22.66
N GLN A 222 19.34 -1.25 22.92
CA GLN A 222 19.39 -2.65 22.57
C GLN A 222 18.99 -2.75 21.10
N PRO A 223 19.83 -3.33 20.23
CA PRO A 223 19.47 -3.54 18.84
C PRO A 223 18.23 -4.44 18.76
N ILE A 224 17.29 -4.07 17.91
CA ILE A 224 16.13 -4.89 17.59
C ILE A 224 16.65 -6.17 16.95
N GLN A 225 16.64 -7.27 17.70
CA GLN A 225 16.86 -8.60 17.15
C GLN A 225 15.64 -8.97 16.32
N TYR A 226 15.87 -9.19 15.02
CA TYR A 226 14.91 -9.86 14.16
C TYR A 226 14.64 -11.24 14.76
N ILE A 227 13.37 -11.55 15.02
CA ILE A 227 12.95 -12.90 15.40
C ILE A 227 12.96 -13.70 14.10
N ASP A 228 13.99 -14.53 13.95
CA ASP A 228 14.01 -15.62 12.99
C ASP A 228 12.88 -16.59 13.35
N THR A 229 11.84 -16.66 12.52
CA THR A 229 10.85 -17.72 12.59
C THR A 229 11.35 -18.92 11.80
N GLU A 230 12.25 -19.69 12.40
CA GLU A 230 12.38 -21.12 12.16
C GLU A 230 11.87 -21.86 13.41
N THR A 231 11.13 -22.95 13.18
CA THR A 231 10.38 -23.81 14.14
C THR A 231 9.06 -23.18 14.60
N VAL A 232 7.88 -23.75 14.33
CA VAL A 232 7.41 -25.15 14.21
C VAL A 232 6.36 -25.24 13.10
#